data_AF-J0WK55-F1
#
_entry.id   AF-J0WK55-F1
#
_cell.length_a   1.000
_cell.length_b   1.000
_cell.length_c   1.000
_cell.angle_alpha   90.00
_cell.angle_beta   90.00
_cell.angle_gamma   90.00
#
_symmetry.space_group_name_H-M   'P 1'
#
loop_
_entity.id
_entity.type
_entity.pdbx_description
1 polymer ?
#
loop_
_entity_poly.entity_id
_entity_poly.type
_entity_poly.pdbx_seq_one_letter_code
_entity_poly.pdbx_strand_id
1 'polypeptide(L)'
;LGTRQHQRTLRSIQKCTPAIKKSILRYNALCVKVRELLPEDRDYPLPQELPTDLTDLKNDPSLLDDVWVSSIPGDDVLWLTDITVRNAIRSQLLLDRCKEERARLMREQNQLYDWLVLESTAIARAL
;
A
#
# COMPACT_ATOMS: atom_id res chain seq x y z
N LEU A 1 41.12 -9.97 -2.43
CA LEU A 1 40.18 -9.89 -1.28
C LEU A 1 38.68 -9.96 -1.66
N GLY A 2 38.27 -9.72 -2.92
CA GLY A 2 36.83 -9.70 -3.30
C GLY A 2 36.15 -11.05 -3.58
N THR A 3 36.89 -12.10 -3.96
CA THR A 3 36.31 -13.38 -4.41
C THR A 3 35.60 -14.16 -3.30
N ARG A 4 36.14 -14.14 -2.07
CA ARG A 4 35.55 -14.86 -0.93
C ARG A 4 34.23 -14.25 -0.47
N GLN A 5 34.12 -12.92 -0.48
CA GLN A 5 32.87 -12.24 -0.13
C GLN A 5 31.82 -12.44 -1.22
N HIS A 6 32.21 -12.32 -2.49
CA HIS A 6 31.33 -12.61 -3.62
C HIS A 6 30.76 -14.04 -3.57
N GLN A 7 31.61 -15.04 -3.32
CA GLN A 7 31.18 -16.43 -3.16
C GLN A 7 30.25 -16.64 -1.97
N ARG A 8 30.48 -15.94 -0.84
CA ARG A 8 29.57 -15.98 0.32
C ARG A 8 28.19 -15.43 -0.03
N THR A 9 28.14 -14.30 -0.73
CA THR A 9 26.89 -13.69 -1.20
C THR A 9 26.14 -14.64 -2.15
N LEU A 10 26.82 -15.20 -3.15
CA LEU A 10 26.20 -16.15 -4.09
C LEU A 10 25.63 -17.38 -3.41
N ARG A 11 26.36 -17.98 -2.45
CA ARG A 11 25.86 -19.12 -1.67
C ARG A 11 24.65 -18.75 -0.83
N SER A 12 24.63 -17.55 -0.26
CA SER A 12 23.48 -17.06 0.50
C SER A 12 22.25 -16.92 -0.40
N ILE A 13 22.43 -16.36 -1.61
CA ILE A 13 21.35 -16.23 -2.60
C ILE A 13 20.84 -17.61 -3.03
N GLN A 14 21.74 -18.54 -3.34
CA GLN A 14 21.37 -19.91 -3.74
C GLN A 14 20.56 -20.65 -2.66
N LYS A 15 20.83 -20.41 -1.38
CA LYS A 15 20.05 -20.98 -0.27
C LYS A 15 18.61 -20.46 -0.23
N CYS A 16 18.36 -19.26 -0.74
CA CYS A 16 17.02 -18.67 -0.80
C CYS A 16 16.20 -19.18 -2.00
N THR A 17 16.81 -19.79 -3.01
CA THR A 17 16.15 -20.29 -4.22
C THR A 17 14.86 -21.10 -3.95
N PRO A 18 14.82 -22.06 -3.00
CA PRO A 18 13.59 -22.82 -2.73
C PRO A 18 12.46 -21.94 -2.19
N ALA A 19 12.78 -20.98 -1.33
CA ALA A 19 11.81 -20.04 -0.79
C ALA A 19 11.25 -19.12 -1.87
N ILE A 20 12.12 -18.61 -2.75
CA ILE A 20 11.71 -17.77 -3.88
C ILE A 20 10.78 -18.56 -4.82
N LYS A 21 11.13 -19.78 -5.20
CA LYS A 21 10.28 -20.66 -6.03
C LYS A 21 8.90 -20.90 -5.38
N LYS A 22 8.87 -21.16 -4.08
CA LYS A 22 7.60 -21.33 -3.34
C LYS A 22 6.75 -20.06 -3.39
N SER A 23 7.36 -18.89 -3.26
CA SER A 23 6.65 -17.60 -3.35
C SER A 23 6.09 -17.36 -4.75
N ILE A 24 6.85 -17.65 -5.81
CA ILE A 24 6.40 -17.53 -7.21
C ILE A 24 5.18 -18.43 -7.45
N LEU A 25 5.24 -19.70 -7.04
CA LEU A 25 4.11 -20.63 -7.19
C LEU A 25 2.86 -20.14 -6.45
N ARG A 26 3.04 -19.60 -5.24
CA ARG A 26 1.94 -19.01 -4.48
C ARG A 26 1.35 -17.79 -5.19
N TYR A 27 2.19 -16.90 -5.71
CA TYR A 27 1.77 -15.72 -6.45
C TYR A 27 0.98 -16.10 -7.72
N ASN A 28 1.51 -17.03 -8.53
CA ASN A 28 0.83 -17.49 -9.75
C ASN A 28 -0.54 -18.12 -9.43
N ALA A 29 -0.61 -18.93 -8.37
CA ALA A 29 -1.89 -19.49 -7.91
C ALA A 29 -2.91 -18.41 -7.49
N LEU A 30 -2.44 -17.27 -6.96
CA LEU A 30 -3.32 -16.14 -6.65
C LEU A 30 -3.76 -15.39 -7.92
N CYS A 31 -2.89 -15.25 -8.92
CA CYS A 31 -3.27 -14.64 -10.20
C CYS A 31 -4.42 -15.41 -10.87
N VAL A 32 -4.37 -16.74 -10.85
CA VAL A 32 -5.46 -17.61 -11.33
C VAL A 32 -6.75 -17.34 -10.56
N LYS A 33 -6.70 -17.34 -9.21
CA LYS A 33 -7.88 -17.09 -8.37
C LYS A 33 -8.49 -15.72 -8.60
N VAL A 34 -7.67 -14.68 -8.79
CA VAL A 34 -8.15 -13.33 -9.07
C VAL A 34 -8.89 -13.29 -10.40
N ARG A 35 -8.40 -14.03 -11.41
CA ARG A 35 -9.05 -14.15 -12.72
C ARG A 35 -10.41 -14.86 -12.63
N GLU A 36 -10.53 -15.88 -11.78
CA GLU A 36 -11.79 -16.58 -11.51
C GLU A 36 -12.82 -15.72 -10.76
N LEU A 37 -12.35 -14.78 -9.94
CA LEU A 37 -13.19 -13.87 -9.17
C LEU A 37 -13.58 -12.59 -9.93
N LEU A 38 -13.05 -12.39 -11.14
CA LEU A 38 -13.33 -11.20 -11.95
C LEU A 38 -14.80 -11.25 -12.42
N PRO A 39 -15.64 -10.26 -12.08
CA PRO A 39 -17.00 -10.18 -12.62
C PRO A 39 -16.98 -9.96 -14.15
N GLU A 40 -17.90 -10.60 -14.88
CA GLU A 40 -17.98 -10.50 -16.36
C GLU A 40 -18.13 -9.05 -16.86
N ASP A 41 -18.71 -8.17 -16.05
CA ASP A 41 -18.98 -6.77 -16.40
C ASP A 41 -17.78 -5.82 -16.17
N ARG A 42 -16.64 -6.32 -15.67
CA ARG A 42 -15.49 -5.47 -15.32
C ARG A 42 -14.24 -5.87 -16.08
N ASP A 43 -13.66 -4.88 -16.75
CA ASP A 43 -12.36 -4.99 -17.39
C ASP A 43 -11.36 -4.10 -16.65
N TYR A 44 -10.40 -4.72 -15.97
CA TYR A 44 -9.26 -4.04 -15.37
C TYR A 44 -8.01 -4.91 -15.48
N PRO A 45 -6.81 -4.31 -15.63
CA PRO A 45 -5.59 -5.07 -15.85
C PRO A 45 -5.30 -5.98 -14.65
N LEU A 46 -5.27 -7.29 -14.90
CA LEU A 46 -4.95 -8.28 -13.89
C LEU A 46 -3.44 -8.57 -13.84
N PRO A 47 -2.89 -8.91 -12.66
CA PRO A 47 -1.51 -9.35 -12.54
C PRO A 47 -1.26 -10.59 -13.41
N GLN A 48 -0.12 -10.60 -14.10
CA GLN A 48 0.31 -11.74 -14.90
C GLN A 48 1.12 -12.72 -14.06
N GLU A 49 1.05 -14.00 -14.45
CA GLU A 49 1.84 -15.06 -13.82
C GLU A 49 3.32 -14.90 -14.16
N LEU A 50 4.17 -15.15 -13.17
CA LEU A 50 5.62 -15.03 -13.28
C LEU A 50 6.26 -16.33 -13.80
N PRO A 51 7.38 -16.23 -14.55
CA PRO A 51 8.21 -17.38 -14.87
C PRO A 51 8.63 -18.17 -13.61
N THR A 52 8.51 -19.50 -13.68
CA THR A 52 8.93 -20.38 -12.57
C THR A 52 10.44 -20.66 -12.59
N ASP A 53 11.09 -20.50 -13.75
CA ASP A 53 12.54 -20.45 -13.85
C ASP A 53 13.06 -19.09 -13.37
N LEU A 54 14.01 -19.12 -12.42
CA LEU A 54 14.58 -17.90 -11.85
C LEU A 54 15.49 -17.16 -12.82
N THR A 55 16.02 -17.84 -13.83
CA THR A 55 16.86 -17.23 -14.87
C THR A 55 16.00 -16.38 -15.79
N ASP A 56 14.87 -16.93 -16.21
CA ASP A 56 13.88 -16.23 -17.03
C ASP A 56 13.28 -15.06 -16.25
N LEU A 57 12.89 -15.31 -14.99
CA LEU A 57 12.39 -14.28 -14.10
C LEU A 57 13.38 -13.11 -13.94
N LYS A 58 14.68 -13.41 -13.78
CA LYS A 58 15.70 -12.37 -13.62
C LYS A 58 15.86 -11.50 -14.86
N ASN A 59 15.64 -12.08 -16.04
CA ASN A 59 15.84 -11.41 -17.32
C ASN A 59 14.52 -10.86 -17.90
N ASP A 60 13.42 -10.97 -17.17
CA ASP A 60 12.11 -10.49 -17.59
C ASP A 60 12.10 -8.95 -17.55
N PRO A 61 12.01 -8.26 -18.71
CA PRO A 61 12.02 -6.81 -18.76
C PRO A 61 10.79 -6.21 -18.07
N SER A 62 9.66 -6.92 -18.02
CA SER A 62 8.41 -6.43 -17.41
C SER A 62 8.50 -6.24 -15.90
N LEU A 63 9.48 -6.87 -15.24
CA LEU A 63 9.73 -6.71 -13.80
C LEU A 63 10.57 -5.49 -13.45
N LEU A 64 11.26 -4.94 -14.46
CA LEU A 64 12.06 -3.73 -14.34
C LEU A 64 11.31 -2.51 -14.88
N ASP A 65 10.19 -2.72 -15.57
CA ASP A 65 9.23 -1.65 -15.83
C ASP A 65 8.72 -1.15 -14.48
N ASP A 66 9.10 0.08 -14.14
CA ASP A 66 8.57 0.75 -12.96
C ASP A 66 7.04 0.63 -12.94
N VAL A 67 6.44 0.51 -11.76
CA VAL A 67 4.98 0.53 -11.52
C VAL A 67 4.39 1.91 -11.83
N TRP A 68 4.93 2.59 -12.83
CA TRP A 68 4.48 3.86 -13.36
C TRP A 68 3.74 3.55 -14.63
N VAL A 69 2.42 3.68 -14.54
CA VAL A 69 1.52 4.21 -15.58
C VAL A 69 2.16 4.16 -16.97
N SER A 70 2.45 2.96 -17.48
CA SER A 70 2.57 2.79 -18.91
C SER A 70 1.21 3.27 -19.41
N SER A 71 1.20 4.37 -20.18
CA SER A 71 -0.03 5.02 -20.65
C SER A 71 -0.96 3.92 -21.15
N ILE A 72 -1.95 3.57 -20.34
CA ILE A 72 -2.97 2.63 -20.75
C ILE A 72 -3.58 3.31 -21.98
N PRO A 73 -3.55 2.69 -23.17
CA PRO A 73 -4.19 3.28 -24.32
C PRO A 73 -5.69 3.29 -24.03
N GLY A 74 -6.19 4.43 -23.57
CA GLY A 74 -7.52 4.59 -22.99
C GLY A 74 -7.61 5.93 -22.27
N ASP A 75 -8.81 6.51 -22.26
CA ASP A 75 -9.11 7.88 -21.83
C ASP A 75 -8.31 8.31 -20.58
N ASP A 76 -7.52 9.38 -20.72
CA ASP A 76 -6.67 9.90 -19.67
C ASP A 76 -7.51 10.17 -18.41
N VAL A 77 -7.26 9.42 -17.34
CA VAL A 77 -8.02 9.59 -16.09
C VAL A 77 -7.80 11.01 -15.54
N LEU A 78 -8.88 11.80 -15.47
CA LEU A 78 -8.80 13.24 -15.16
C LEU A 78 -8.15 13.55 -13.80
N TRP A 79 -8.27 12.65 -12.81
CA TRP A 79 -7.58 12.84 -11.54
C TRP A 79 -6.05 12.74 -11.67
N LEU A 80 -5.53 12.14 -12.74
CA LEU A 80 -4.09 12.05 -13.01
C LEU A 80 -3.62 13.17 -13.92
N THR A 81 -4.42 13.59 -14.91
CA THR A 81 -4.01 14.58 -15.92
C THR A 81 -4.45 16.01 -15.58
N ASP A 82 -5.69 16.21 -15.14
CA ASP A 82 -6.25 17.53 -14.84
C ASP A 82 -5.90 17.99 -13.41
N ILE A 83 -5.14 19.09 -13.34
CA ILE A 83 -4.77 19.76 -12.09
C ILE A 83 -6.01 20.25 -11.30
N THR A 84 -7.06 20.66 -12.00
CA THR A 84 -8.30 21.18 -11.42
C THR A 84 -9.01 20.08 -10.66
N VAL A 85 -9.14 18.89 -11.27
CA VAL A 85 -9.73 17.71 -10.63
C VAL A 85 -8.90 17.26 -9.44
N ARG A 86 -7.56 17.24 -9.55
CA ARG A 86 -6.68 16.95 -8.40
C ARG A 86 -6.86 17.91 -7.25
N ASN A 87 -6.95 19.20 -7.55
CA ASN A 87 -7.14 20.22 -6.53
C ASN A 87 -8.50 20.07 -5.86
N ALA A 88 -9.57 19.82 -6.64
CA ALA A 88 -10.90 19.57 -6.09
C ALA A 88 -10.92 18.35 -5.14
N ILE A 89 -10.31 17.23 -5.54
CA ILE A 89 -10.19 16.03 -4.69
C ILE A 89 -9.44 16.35 -3.39
N ARG A 90 -8.29 17.03 -3.47
CA ARG A 90 -7.52 17.42 -2.28
C ARG A 90 -8.29 18.36 -1.37
N SER A 91 -9.02 19.33 -1.93
CA SER A 91 -9.87 20.23 -1.17
C SER A 91 -10.99 19.49 -0.44
N GLN A 92 -11.62 18.52 -1.09
CA GLN A 92 -12.65 17.68 -0.46
C GLN A 92 -12.07 16.87 0.71
N LEU A 93 -10.92 16.22 0.50
CA LEU A 93 -10.22 15.48 1.55
C LEU A 93 -9.83 16.38 2.74
N LEU A 94 -9.40 17.61 2.47
CA LEU A 94 -9.08 18.59 3.50
C LEU A 94 -10.33 18.95 4.33
N LEU A 95 -11.47 19.18 3.69
CA LEU A 95 -12.72 19.47 4.40
C LEU A 95 -13.13 18.32 5.31
N ASP A 96 -13.02 17.08 4.84
CA ASP A 96 -13.35 15.91 5.63
C ASP A 96 -12.37 15.72 6.80
N ARG A 97 -11.09 16.00 6.58
CA ARG A 97 -10.09 16.04 7.66
C ARG A 97 -10.39 17.12 8.70
N CYS A 98 -10.85 18.30 8.30
CA CYS A 98 -11.26 19.34 9.23
C CYS A 98 -12.45 18.91 10.11
N LYS A 99 -13.42 18.18 9.55
CA LYS A 99 -14.54 17.62 10.34
C LYS A 99 -14.05 16.59 11.36
N GLU A 100 -13.17 15.69 10.93
CA GLU A 100 -12.55 14.68 11.80
C GLU A 100 -11.79 15.35 12.96
N GLU A 101 -10.97 16.35 12.64
CA GLU A 101 -10.17 17.09 13.62
C GLU A 101 -11.06 17.81 14.64
N ARG A 102 -12.11 18.48 14.17
CA ARG A 102 -13.07 19.15 15.05
C ARG A 102 -13.74 18.17 16.00
N ALA A 103 -14.14 17.00 15.50
CA ALA A 103 -14.72 15.96 16.34
C ALA A 103 -13.71 15.43 17.38
N ARG A 104 -12.42 15.31 17.02
CA ARG A 104 -11.37 14.92 17.96
C ARG A 104 -11.16 15.96 19.05
N LEU A 105 -11.03 17.23 18.68
CA LEU A 105 -10.83 18.33 19.62
C LEU A 105 -11.99 18.47 20.62
N MET A 106 -13.23 18.30 20.17
CA MET A 106 -14.40 18.31 21.07
C MET A 106 -14.33 17.17 22.10
N ARG A 107 -13.87 15.97 21.70
CA ARG A 107 -13.70 14.85 22.63
C ARG A 107 -12.60 15.15 23.65
N GLU A 108 -11.46 15.65 23.20
CA GLU A 108 -10.34 16.01 24.09
C GLU A 108 -10.74 17.12 25.07
N GLN A 109 -11.47 18.14 24.61
CA GLN A 109 -11.99 19.21 25.46
C GLN A 109 -12.90 18.66 26.55
N ASN A 110 -13.86 17.81 26.20
CA ASN A 110 -14.79 17.22 27.16
C ASN A 110 -14.04 16.37 28.20
N GLN A 111 -13.08 15.55 27.76
CA GLN A 111 -12.27 14.75 28.67
C GLN A 111 -11.47 15.59 29.66
N LEU A 112 -10.85 16.68 29.20
CA LEU A 112 -10.11 17.61 30.08
C LEU A 112 -11.03 18.31 31.07
N TYR A 113 -12.23 18.70 30.63
CA TYR A 113 -13.22 19.33 31.50
C TYR A 113 -13.71 18.36 32.59
N ASP A 114 -14.08 17.15 32.21
CA ASP A 114 -14.55 16.11 33.15
C ASP A 114 -13.48 15.79 34.19
N TRP A 115 -12.22 15.67 33.75
CA TRP A 115 -11.09 15.46 34.66
C TRP A 115 -10.92 16.64 35.63
N LEU A 116 -10.99 17.88 35.15
CA LEU A 116 -10.87 19.06 36.00
C LEU A 116 -12.00 19.15 37.04
N VAL A 117 -13.23 18.84 36.64
CA VAL A 117 -14.38 18.78 37.56
C VAL A 117 -14.15 17.71 38.62
N LEU A 118 -13.71 16.52 38.22
CA LEU A 118 -13.43 15.44 39.16
C LEU A 118 -12.33 15.86 40.16
N GLU A 119 -11.22 16.40 39.68
CA GLU A 119 -10.09 16.80 40.52
C GLU A 119 -10.47 17.93 41.49
N SER A 120 -11.15 18.97 40.99
CA SER A 120 -11.61 20.09 41.83
C SER A 120 -12.58 19.64 42.93
N THR A 121 -13.49 18.71 42.63
CA THR A 121 -14.39 18.16 43.66
C THR A 121 -13.67 17.31 44.68
N ALA A 122 -12.63 16.57 44.28
CA ALA A 122 -11.81 15.78 45.20
C ALA A 122 -11.05 16.69 46.18
N ILE A 123 -10.43 17.77 45.66
CA ILE A 123 -9.74 18.77 46.48
C ILE A 123 -10.71 19.45 47.45
N ALA A 124 -11.87 19.89 46.96
CA ALA A 124 -12.88 20.56 47.79
C ALA A 124 -13.44 19.67 48.92
N ARG A 125 -13.39 18.34 48.77
CA ARG A 125 -13.78 17.37 49.81
C ARG A 125 -12.65 17.04 50.79
N ALA A 126 -11.40 17.26 50.40
CA ALA A 126 -10.22 16.97 51.22
C ALA A 126 -9.83 18.14 52.15
N LEU A 127 -10.31 19.36 51.84
CA LEU A 127 -10.22 20.57 52.66
C LEU A 127 -11.40 20.65 53.65
#